data_AF-A0A538TKL3-F1
#
_entry.id   AF-A0A538TKL3-F1
#
_cell.length_a   1.000
_cell.length_b   1.000
_cell.length_c   1.000
_cell.angle_alpha   90.00
_cell.angle_beta   90.00
_cell.angle_gamma   90.00
#
_symmetry.space_group_name_H-M   'P 1'
#
loop_
_entity.id
_entity.type
_entity.pdbx_description
1 polymer ?
#
loop_
_entity_poly.entity_id
_entity_poly.type
_entity_poly.pdbx_seq_one_letter_code
_entity_poly.pdbx_strand_id
1 'polypeptide(L)'
;MRRRGGAHADQELPRRSGTHRARRAARSRGFPPVSRIHGSRPRRQGGRYVRDRRALAEFQARARASPDDGLQGPGSARPRARGAHQAASRSGSEGDRPLALVARPDRRGEEAAPRAAAPARSLRVRGRPCAPLHHRETSGDTPVFERSTLPYAAYLPPAPFDEDQTGFFYVTPIDLSRRKEEQEQQLEGHNYAGLPLTVVHEAFPGHHLQLCHANRSGSRLRRLADSNVFAEGWALYCEDLMHEQGFFVDRITRLYQLKDLLWRACRVVIDVGLHTGTMSFMQAVDYLVDQAMLERVNAVIEVKRYTMTPTQPMSYLVGKLELLAIRRDAEQRLGDRFSLAEFHRALLASGTLQPALVREELKARLA
;
A
#
# COMPACT_ATOMS: atom_id res chain seq x y z
N MET A 1 -61.86 -45.49 -12.08
CA MET A 1 -62.27 -45.35 -13.49
C MET A 1 -62.72 -43.91 -13.74
N ARG A 2 -61.92 -43.17 -14.51
CA ARG A 2 -62.22 -42.01 -15.41
C ARG A 2 -63.06 -40.79 -14.98
N ARG A 3 -62.38 -39.62 -15.10
CA ARG A 3 -62.70 -38.36 -15.84
C ARG A 3 -63.89 -37.51 -15.35
N ARG A 4 -63.98 -36.17 -15.47
CA ARG A 4 -63.39 -35.07 -16.30
C ARG A 4 -63.26 -33.83 -15.38
N GLY A 5 -62.45 -32.78 -15.55
CA GLY A 5 -62.01 -32.02 -16.74
C GLY A 5 -62.53 -30.58 -16.61
N GLY A 6 -61.65 -29.61 -16.35
CA GLY A 6 -61.95 -28.17 -16.25
C GLY A 6 -60.76 -27.34 -16.73
N ALA A 7 -61.04 -26.36 -17.58
CA ALA A 7 -60.12 -25.67 -18.49
C ALA A 7 -59.71 -24.26 -18.02
N HIS A 8 -58.84 -23.62 -18.85
CA HIS A 8 -58.37 -22.22 -18.89
C HIS A 8 -56.98 -21.97 -18.25
N ALA A 9 -56.03 -21.26 -18.87
CA ALA A 9 -55.91 -20.69 -20.21
C ALA A 9 -54.41 -20.36 -20.46
N ASP A 10 -53.88 -20.75 -21.63
CA ASP A 10 -52.59 -20.32 -22.14
C ASP A 10 -52.69 -18.89 -22.73
N GLN A 11 -51.74 -18.02 -22.40
CA GLN A 11 -51.50 -16.76 -23.11
C GLN A 11 -50.24 -16.89 -23.98
N GLU A 12 -50.46 -17.05 -25.28
CA GLU A 12 -49.45 -16.88 -26.32
C GLU A 12 -49.17 -15.39 -26.58
N LEU A 13 -47.89 -15.01 -26.65
CA LEU A 13 -47.42 -13.73 -27.18
C LEU A 13 -46.94 -13.92 -28.63
N PRO A 14 -47.25 -12.99 -29.55
CA PRO A 14 -47.06 -13.22 -30.98
C PRO A 14 -45.61 -12.97 -31.44
N ARG A 15 -45.11 -13.90 -32.26
CA ARG A 15 -43.92 -13.73 -33.11
C ARG A 15 -44.26 -12.82 -34.29
N ARG A 16 -43.43 -11.81 -34.57
CA ARG A 16 -43.34 -11.18 -35.89
C ARG A 16 -41.90 -11.19 -36.40
N SER A 17 -41.74 -11.90 -37.51
CA SER A 17 -40.62 -11.89 -38.45
C SER A 17 -40.62 -10.59 -39.26
N GLY A 18 -39.43 -10.12 -39.64
CA GLY A 18 -39.28 -8.95 -40.52
C GLY A 18 -37.83 -8.49 -40.64
N THR A 19 -37.17 -8.98 -41.67
CA THR A 19 -35.81 -8.67 -42.12
C THR A 19 -35.61 -7.20 -42.50
N HIS A 20 -34.50 -6.56 -42.09
CA HIS A 20 -33.79 -5.60 -42.93
C HIS A 20 -32.30 -5.46 -42.53
N ARG A 21 -31.43 -5.86 -43.44
CA ARG A 21 -30.00 -5.56 -43.47
C ARG A 21 -29.81 -4.06 -43.74
N ALA A 22 -29.05 -3.37 -42.89
CA ALA A 22 -28.30 -2.18 -43.28
C ALA A 22 -27.02 -2.07 -42.46
N ARG A 23 -25.88 -2.34 -43.11
CA ARG A 23 -24.54 -2.09 -42.61
C ARG A 23 -24.30 -0.57 -42.59
N ARG A 24 -23.86 -0.01 -41.46
CA ARG A 24 -23.00 1.17 -41.47
C ARG A 24 -22.05 1.15 -40.28
N ALA A 25 -20.77 1.15 -40.61
CA ALA A 25 -19.65 1.15 -39.68
C ALA A 25 -19.60 2.47 -38.89
N ALA A 26 -19.61 2.38 -37.57
CA ALA A 26 -19.19 3.46 -36.69
C ALA A 26 -17.88 3.02 -36.02
N ARG A 27 -16.82 3.76 -36.35
CA ARG A 27 -15.43 3.50 -35.95
C ARG A 27 -15.31 3.59 -34.43
N SER A 28 -14.90 2.51 -33.79
CA SER A 28 -14.39 2.53 -32.43
C SER A 28 -13.07 3.31 -32.42
N ARG A 29 -13.01 4.41 -31.66
CA ARG A 29 -11.74 5.03 -31.28
C ARG A 29 -11.11 4.13 -30.23
N GLY A 30 -10.34 3.15 -30.69
CA GLY A 30 -9.51 2.30 -29.82
C GLY A 30 -8.48 3.15 -29.08
N PHE A 31 -8.18 2.76 -27.84
CA PHE A 31 -7.01 3.26 -27.12
C PHE A 31 -5.75 3.04 -27.96
N PRO A 32 -4.79 3.98 -27.95
CA PRO A 32 -3.55 3.82 -28.69
C PRO A 32 -2.81 2.58 -28.18
N PRO A 33 -2.13 1.81 -29.05
CA PRO A 33 -1.33 0.69 -28.63
C PRO A 33 -0.22 1.19 -27.69
N VAL A 34 -0.03 0.50 -26.56
CA VAL A 34 1.10 0.72 -25.67
C VAL A 34 2.37 0.45 -26.46
N SER A 35 3.07 1.51 -26.85
CA SER A 35 4.35 1.43 -27.53
C SER A 35 5.34 0.66 -26.66
N ARG A 36 5.82 -0.47 -27.19
CA ARG A 36 6.91 -1.26 -26.59
C ARG A 36 8.11 -0.34 -26.36
N ILE A 37 8.38 -0.01 -25.10
CA ILE A 37 9.68 0.52 -24.68
C ILE A 37 10.70 -0.56 -25.06
N HIS A 38 11.48 -0.31 -26.12
CA HIS A 38 12.59 -1.18 -26.53
C HIS A 38 13.75 -0.98 -25.55
N GLY A 39 13.61 -1.54 -24.35
CA GLY A 39 14.76 -1.95 -23.55
C GLY A 39 15.30 -3.26 -24.15
N SER A 40 16.57 -3.28 -24.50
CA SER A 40 17.30 -4.46 -24.98
C SER A 40 16.97 -5.69 -24.13
N ARG A 41 16.30 -6.68 -24.75
CA ARG A 41 15.95 -7.97 -24.13
C ARG A 41 17.22 -8.71 -23.71
N PRO A 42 17.34 -9.17 -22.44
CA PRO A 42 18.32 -10.20 -22.12
C PRO A 42 17.90 -11.50 -22.81
N ARG A 43 18.82 -12.11 -23.58
CA ARG A 43 18.59 -13.42 -24.21
C ARG A 43 18.42 -14.49 -23.12
N ARG A 44 17.30 -15.22 -23.17
CA ARG A 44 17.08 -16.45 -22.40
C ARG A 44 18.04 -17.54 -22.89
N GLN A 45 19.00 -17.92 -22.06
CA GLN A 45 19.55 -19.28 -22.06
C GLN A 45 19.40 -19.85 -20.65
N GLY A 46 18.69 -20.96 -20.53
CA GLY A 46 18.69 -21.87 -19.37
C GLY A 46 18.51 -21.25 -17.98
N GLY A 47 17.26 -21.11 -17.53
CA GLY A 47 16.86 -21.38 -16.14
C GLY A 47 17.65 -20.81 -14.96
N ARG A 48 18.37 -19.69 -15.09
CA ARG A 48 18.98 -18.95 -13.98
C ARG A 48 18.89 -17.44 -14.25
N TYR A 49 18.31 -16.69 -13.31
CA TYR A 49 18.52 -15.25 -13.23
C TYR A 49 19.99 -15.02 -12.85
N VAL A 50 20.87 -14.91 -13.84
CA VAL A 50 22.23 -14.41 -13.60
C VAL A 50 22.08 -12.94 -13.28
N ARG A 51 22.23 -12.56 -12.01
CA ARG A 51 22.43 -11.17 -11.61
C ARG A 51 23.64 -10.68 -12.37
N ASP A 52 23.41 -9.89 -13.42
CA ASP A 52 24.49 -9.23 -14.13
C ASP A 52 25.09 -8.20 -13.16
N ARG A 53 26.12 -8.64 -12.44
CA ARG A 53 26.89 -7.82 -11.48
C ARG A 53 27.45 -6.58 -12.15
N ARG A 54 27.66 -6.63 -13.47
CA ARG A 54 28.11 -5.48 -14.26
C ARG A 54 26.97 -4.48 -14.46
N ALA A 55 25.76 -4.92 -14.79
CA ALA A 55 24.60 -4.03 -14.91
C ALA A 55 24.25 -3.35 -13.56
N LEU A 56 24.36 -4.09 -12.44
CA LEU A 56 24.16 -3.52 -11.11
C LEU A 56 25.26 -2.53 -10.73
N ALA A 57 26.53 -2.83 -11.05
CA ALA A 57 27.65 -1.92 -10.82
C ALA A 57 27.55 -0.67 -11.70
N GLU A 58 27.13 -0.81 -12.97
CA GLU A 58 26.92 0.30 -13.90
C GLU A 58 25.75 1.20 -13.46
N PHE A 59 24.65 0.63 -12.95
CA PHE A 59 23.56 1.39 -12.35
C PHE A 59 24.02 2.15 -11.09
N GLN A 60 24.74 1.48 -10.19
CA GLN A 60 25.28 2.10 -8.98
C GLN A 60 26.31 3.18 -9.29
N ALA A 61 27.11 3.03 -10.35
CA ALA A 61 28.06 4.04 -10.82
C ALA A 61 27.33 5.25 -11.41
N ARG A 62 26.29 5.04 -12.22
CA ARG A 62 25.45 6.14 -12.76
C ARG A 62 24.71 6.89 -11.67
N ALA A 63 24.18 6.20 -10.66
CA ALA A 63 23.52 6.81 -9.51
C ALA A 63 24.49 7.64 -8.62
N ARG A 64 25.79 7.32 -8.64
CA ARG A 64 26.84 8.11 -7.95
C ARG A 64 27.37 9.28 -8.81
N ALA A 65 27.21 9.22 -10.13
CA ALA A 65 27.76 10.19 -11.07
C ALA A 65 26.76 11.28 -11.49
N SER A 66 25.48 11.18 -11.11
CA SER A 66 24.48 12.20 -11.45
C SER A 66 24.66 13.44 -10.55
N PRO A 67 24.87 14.65 -11.12
CA PRO A 67 24.82 15.89 -10.35
C PRO A 67 23.43 16.06 -9.73
N ASP A 68 23.39 16.51 -8.47
CA ASP A 68 22.16 16.97 -7.81
C ASP A 68 21.62 18.21 -8.55
N ASP A 69 20.84 18.01 -9.60
CA ASP A 69 19.98 19.06 -10.14
C ASP A 69 18.74 19.16 -9.26
N GLY A 70 18.73 20.23 -8.46
CA GLY A 70 17.83 20.44 -7.34
C GLY A 70 16.36 20.56 -7.70
N LEU A 71 15.54 19.78 -7.00
CA LEU A 71 14.19 20.18 -6.62
C LEU A 71 14.27 20.81 -5.22
N GLN A 72 14.71 22.06 -5.16
CA GLN A 72 14.62 22.88 -3.95
C GLN A 72 13.21 23.48 -3.86
N GLY A 73 12.39 22.98 -2.94
CA GLY A 73 11.24 23.72 -2.42
C GLY A 73 11.71 24.89 -1.54
N PRO A 74 10.89 25.95 -1.35
CA PRO A 74 11.38 27.20 -0.79
C PRO A 74 11.64 27.12 0.72
N GLY A 75 12.89 27.43 1.10
CA GLY A 75 13.24 28.35 2.19
C GLY A 75 12.91 27.96 3.64
N SER A 76 13.89 27.38 4.34
CA SER A 76 14.24 27.88 5.68
C SER A 76 15.72 27.63 5.97
N ALA A 77 16.49 28.72 6.02
CA ALA A 77 17.92 28.70 6.32
C ALA A 77 18.14 28.63 7.84
N ARG A 78 19.15 27.86 8.28
CA ARG A 78 19.95 28.12 9.49
C ARG A 78 21.30 27.35 9.48
N PRO A 79 22.33 27.86 10.19
CA PRO A 79 23.73 27.75 9.75
C PRO A 79 24.50 26.53 10.29
N ARG A 80 25.56 26.19 9.55
CA ARG A 80 26.56 25.15 9.85
C ARG A 80 27.40 25.50 11.08
N ALA A 81 27.62 24.52 11.95
CA ALA A 81 28.70 24.51 12.94
C ALA A 81 29.69 23.39 12.59
N ARG A 82 30.97 23.77 12.50
CA ARG A 82 32.13 22.89 12.32
C ARG A 82 32.50 22.23 13.66
N GLY A 83 32.98 20.99 13.61
CA GLY A 83 33.64 20.33 14.73
C GLY A 83 34.38 19.08 14.26
N ALA A 84 35.70 19.08 14.40
CA ALA A 84 36.65 18.06 13.97
C ALA A 84 36.92 17.01 15.08
N HIS A 85 37.81 16.05 14.77
CA HIS A 85 38.46 15.03 15.63
C HIS A 85 37.73 13.69 15.80
N GLN A 86 38.40 12.54 15.88
CA GLN A 86 39.68 12.01 15.37
C GLN A 86 39.60 10.49 15.58
N ALA A 87 40.39 9.73 14.82
CA ALA A 87 40.40 8.27 14.81
C ALA A 87 40.95 7.62 16.09
N ALA A 88 40.51 6.40 16.39
CA ALA A 88 41.34 5.40 17.08
C ALA A 88 40.88 3.97 16.73
N SER A 89 41.87 3.12 16.49
CA SER A 89 41.87 1.76 15.94
C SER A 89 42.05 0.67 17.01
N ARG A 90 41.74 -0.59 16.62
CA ARG A 90 42.19 -1.93 17.12
C ARG A 90 40.97 -2.85 17.40
N SER A 91 40.92 -4.19 17.25
CA SER A 91 41.55 -5.27 16.43
C SER A 91 41.34 -6.59 17.21
N GLY A 92 40.87 -7.66 16.56
CA GLY A 92 40.89 -9.07 17.01
C GLY A 92 39.65 -9.54 17.80
N SER A 93 39.17 -10.80 17.77
CA SER A 93 39.33 -11.99 16.91
C SER A 93 38.35 -13.07 17.44
N GLU A 94 37.72 -13.82 16.52
CA GLU A 94 37.23 -15.23 16.55
C GLU A 94 36.49 -15.86 17.77
N GLY A 95 35.45 -16.67 17.48
CA GLY A 95 35.00 -17.78 18.32
C GLY A 95 33.50 -18.15 18.25
N ASP A 96 33.20 -19.41 17.93
CA ASP A 96 31.90 -20.03 17.59
C ASP A 96 30.82 -20.16 18.71
N ARG A 97 29.54 -20.02 18.29
CA ARG A 97 28.24 -20.74 18.55
C ARG A 97 27.99 -21.58 19.86
N PRO A 98 26.74 -22.03 20.13
CA PRO A 98 25.47 -21.30 20.36
C PRO A 98 24.71 -21.83 21.62
N LEU A 99 24.03 -20.99 22.41
CA LEU A 99 23.12 -21.51 23.46
C LEU A 99 21.84 -20.67 23.57
N ALA A 100 20.71 -21.36 23.40
CA ALA A 100 19.36 -20.86 23.60
C ALA A 100 19.12 -20.57 25.09
N LEU A 101 18.41 -19.48 25.41
CA LEU A 101 17.91 -19.26 26.76
C LEU A 101 16.53 -18.60 26.75
N VAL A 102 15.56 -19.38 27.22
CA VAL A 102 14.23 -18.98 27.69
C VAL A 102 14.41 -18.15 28.96
N ALA A 103 13.78 -16.97 29.05
CA ALA A 103 13.80 -16.16 30.28
C ALA A 103 12.39 -15.77 30.72
N ARG A 104 12.02 -16.20 31.94
CA ARG A 104 10.97 -15.60 32.78
C ARG A 104 11.62 -14.65 33.81
N PRO A 105 10.87 -13.67 34.37
CA PRO A 105 11.44 -12.53 35.08
C PRO A 105 11.42 -12.68 36.61
N ASP A 106 12.38 -12.09 37.34
CA ASP A 106 12.08 -11.05 38.34
C ASP A 106 13.30 -10.26 38.89
N ARG A 107 13.04 -8.95 39.05
CA ARG A 107 13.53 -7.87 39.97
C ARG A 107 14.96 -7.76 40.57
N ARG A 108 15.55 -6.60 40.20
CA ARG A 108 16.16 -5.48 40.99
C ARG A 108 17.65 -5.54 41.42
N GLY A 109 18.39 -4.52 40.98
CA GLY A 109 19.65 -4.02 41.56
C GLY A 109 20.55 -3.33 40.51
N GLU A 110 20.75 -2.02 40.61
CA GLU A 110 21.40 -1.11 39.64
C GLU A 110 22.94 -1.30 39.46
N GLU A 111 23.46 -1.26 38.23
CA GLU A 111 24.28 -0.16 37.66
C GLU A 111 24.92 -0.52 36.30
N ALA A 112 24.90 0.48 35.39
CA ALA A 112 25.72 0.68 34.18
C ALA A 112 25.61 -0.29 32.97
N ALA A 113 24.63 -0.03 32.09
CA ALA A 113 24.57 -0.57 30.72
C ALA A 113 25.37 0.32 29.71
N PRO A 114 26.07 -0.26 28.71
CA PRO A 114 26.78 0.51 27.69
C PRO A 114 25.85 1.07 26.61
N ARG A 115 25.90 2.40 26.46
CA ARG A 115 25.47 3.30 25.36
C ARG A 115 24.48 2.75 24.33
N ALA A 116 23.23 3.16 24.55
CA ALA A 116 22.10 3.14 23.64
C ALA A 116 22.40 3.71 22.24
N ALA A 117 21.81 3.07 21.23
CA ALA A 117 21.52 3.66 19.95
C ALA A 117 20.85 5.03 20.13
N ALA A 118 21.24 6.00 19.28
CA ALA A 118 20.74 7.37 19.35
C ALA A 118 19.21 7.40 19.41
N PRO A 119 18.61 8.15 20.36
CA PRO A 119 17.16 8.23 20.45
C PRO A 119 16.61 8.86 19.17
N ALA A 120 15.64 8.18 18.55
CA ALA A 120 14.80 8.76 17.53
C ALA A 120 14.28 10.10 18.07
N ARG A 121 14.73 11.21 17.46
CA ARG A 121 14.26 12.53 17.83
C ARG A 121 12.75 12.53 17.67
N SER A 122 12.03 12.70 18.78
CA SER A 122 10.60 12.89 18.77
C SER A 122 10.27 14.09 17.88
N LEU A 123 9.71 13.81 16.71
CA LEU A 123 9.19 14.83 15.82
C LEU A 123 7.98 15.46 16.54
N ARG A 124 8.20 16.60 17.22
CA ARG A 124 7.09 17.41 17.75
C ARG A 124 6.35 18.01 16.56
N VAL A 125 5.29 17.33 16.12
CA VAL A 125 4.27 17.94 15.26
C VAL A 125 3.61 19.05 16.08
N ARG A 126 3.90 20.31 15.74
CA ARG A 126 3.23 21.48 16.36
C ARG A 126 1.83 21.61 15.76
N GLY A 127 0.84 21.08 16.47
CA GLY A 127 -0.58 21.23 16.22
C GLY A 127 -1.34 20.71 17.43
N ARG A 128 -2.57 21.19 17.69
CA ARG A 128 -3.41 20.63 18.77
C ARG A 128 -3.47 19.12 18.58
N PRO A 129 -3.03 18.29 19.56
CA PRO A 129 -3.03 16.85 19.40
C PRO A 129 -4.47 16.41 19.15
N CYS A 130 -4.69 15.66 18.07
CA CYS A 130 -5.89 14.83 17.98
C CYS A 130 -5.95 14.02 19.28
N ALA A 131 -7.08 14.09 20.00
CA ALA A 131 -7.22 13.49 21.32
C ALA A 131 -6.64 12.05 21.32
N PRO A 132 -5.86 11.65 22.34
CA PRO A 132 -5.26 10.33 22.37
C PRO A 132 -6.34 9.28 22.11
N LEU A 133 -6.14 8.48 21.06
CA LEU A 133 -7.00 7.36 20.78
C LEU A 133 -6.59 6.24 21.75
N HIS A 134 -7.50 5.80 22.61
CA HIS A 134 -7.31 4.58 23.38
C HIS A 134 -7.55 3.38 22.47
N HIS A 135 -6.61 3.14 21.55
CA HIS A 135 -6.54 1.95 20.71
C HIS A 135 -5.29 1.16 21.08
N ARG A 136 -5.33 -0.14 20.83
CA ARG A 136 -4.15 -1.01 20.90
C ARG A 136 -3.96 -1.67 19.55
N GLU A 137 -2.71 -1.89 19.19
CA GLU A 137 -2.34 -2.72 18.06
C GLU A 137 -1.55 -3.90 18.60
N THR A 138 -1.91 -5.10 18.15
CA THR A 138 -1.13 -6.31 18.42
C THR A 138 -0.64 -6.89 17.11
N SER A 139 0.65 -7.22 17.05
CA SER A 139 1.24 -7.88 15.87
C SER A 139 1.21 -9.40 16.03
N GLY A 140 0.97 -10.13 14.94
CA GLY A 140 1.01 -11.59 14.94
C GLY A 140 1.21 -12.18 13.56
N ASP A 141 1.41 -13.49 13.51
CA ASP A 141 1.47 -14.22 12.25
C ASP A 141 0.11 -14.20 11.54
N THR A 142 0.11 -14.01 10.23
CA THR A 142 -1.09 -14.22 9.41
C THR A 142 -1.65 -15.63 9.65
N PRO A 143 -2.97 -15.78 9.93
CA PRO A 143 -3.60 -17.08 10.13
C PRO A 143 -3.37 -18.02 8.95
N VAL A 144 -3.14 -19.32 9.23
CA VAL A 144 -2.72 -20.31 8.21
C VAL A 144 -3.65 -20.35 7.00
N PHE A 145 -4.96 -20.21 7.21
CA PHE A 145 -5.96 -20.24 6.14
C PHE A 145 -5.93 -19.01 5.21
N GLU A 146 -5.38 -17.87 5.66
CA GLU A 146 -5.31 -16.62 4.89
C GLU A 146 -3.97 -16.43 4.16
N ARG A 147 -2.93 -17.19 4.51
CA ARG A 147 -1.58 -17.07 3.89
C ARG A 147 -1.57 -17.31 2.38
N SER A 148 -2.62 -17.96 1.85
CA SER A 148 -2.77 -18.22 0.41
C SER A 148 -3.25 -17.01 -0.40
N THR A 149 -3.76 -15.97 0.27
CA THR A 149 -4.31 -14.74 -0.32
C THR A 149 -3.68 -13.46 0.26
N LEU A 150 -2.97 -13.54 1.38
CA LEU A 150 -2.24 -12.44 2.02
C LEU A 150 -0.72 -12.72 1.98
N PRO A 151 0.01 -12.28 0.93
CA PRO A 151 1.40 -12.66 0.77
C PRO A 151 2.37 -11.89 1.68
N TYR A 152 2.02 -10.69 2.13
CA TYR A 152 2.94 -9.78 2.83
C TYR A 152 2.53 -9.53 4.29
N ALA A 153 1.68 -8.54 4.49
CA ALA A 153 1.19 -8.10 5.77
C ALA A 153 -0.21 -7.51 5.55
N ALA A 154 -1.02 -7.45 6.60
CA ALA A 154 -2.36 -6.90 6.53
C ALA A 154 -2.79 -6.40 7.90
N TYR A 155 -3.59 -5.34 7.93
CA TYR A 155 -4.25 -4.85 9.12
C TYR A 155 -5.70 -5.33 9.21
N LEU A 156 -6.05 -5.97 10.32
CA LEU A 156 -7.43 -6.27 10.70
C LEU A 156 -7.91 -5.22 11.71
N PRO A 157 -8.86 -4.34 11.34
CA PRO A 157 -9.40 -3.35 12.25
C PRO A 157 -10.26 -3.96 13.37
N PRO A 158 -10.39 -3.27 14.51
CA PRO A 158 -11.42 -3.59 15.49
C PRO A 158 -12.81 -3.38 14.89
N ALA A 159 -13.81 -4.13 15.36
CA ALA A 159 -15.16 -3.95 14.85
C ALA A 159 -15.74 -2.57 15.24
N PRO A 160 -16.63 -1.99 14.42
CA PRO A 160 -17.09 -0.61 14.61
C PRO A 160 -17.86 -0.31 15.90
N PHE A 161 -18.35 -1.35 16.59
CA PHE A 161 -19.15 -1.23 17.80
C PHE A 161 -18.54 -1.95 19.00
N ASP A 162 -17.36 -2.56 18.85
CA ASP A 162 -16.69 -3.23 19.96
C ASP A 162 -16.19 -2.19 20.97
N GLU A 163 -16.33 -2.49 22.26
CA GLU A 163 -15.76 -1.64 23.31
C GLU A 163 -14.23 -1.69 23.28
N ASP A 164 -13.67 -2.86 22.95
CA ASP A 164 -12.24 -3.04 22.73
C ASP A 164 -11.88 -2.66 21.29
N GLN A 165 -11.22 -1.51 21.14
CA GLN A 165 -10.73 -1.01 19.86
C GLN A 165 -9.30 -1.51 19.57
N THR A 166 -9.06 -2.80 19.76
CA THR A 166 -7.78 -3.46 19.44
C THR A 166 -7.76 -3.95 18.00
N GLY A 167 -6.80 -3.45 17.21
CA GLY A 167 -6.53 -3.94 15.86
C GLY A 167 -5.39 -4.97 15.84
N PHE A 168 -5.37 -5.81 14.81
CA PHE A 168 -4.33 -6.80 14.59
C PHE A 168 -3.52 -6.46 13.35
N PHE A 169 -2.21 -6.32 13.50
CA PHE A 169 -1.28 -6.17 12.40
C PHE A 169 -0.64 -7.53 12.10
N TYR A 170 -1.12 -8.20 11.05
CA TYR A 170 -0.60 -9.48 10.64
C TYR A 170 0.62 -9.34 9.73
N VAL A 171 1.63 -10.15 9.99
CA VAL A 171 2.78 -10.35 9.10
C VAL A 171 2.78 -11.80 8.64
N THR A 172 2.79 -12.04 7.33
CA THR A 172 2.78 -13.39 6.78
C THR A 172 4.18 -13.99 6.90
N PRO A 173 4.35 -15.07 7.70
CA PRO A 173 5.65 -15.71 7.83
C PRO A 173 5.98 -16.51 6.57
N ILE A 174 7.28 -16.79 6.39
CA ILE A 174 7.76 -17.64 5.30
C ILE A 174 7.18 -19.06 5.43
N ASP A 175 6.67 -19.57 4.32
CA ASP A 175 6.14 -20.94 4.27
C ASP A 175 7.30 -21.95 4.13
N LEU A 176 7.73 -22.49 5.27
CA LEU A 176 8.84 -23.44 5.35
C LEU A 176 8.58 -24.77 4.63
N SER A 177 7.32 -25.06 4.24
CA SER A 177 6.98 -26.25 3.46
C SER A 177 7.30 -26.12 1.97
N ARG A 178 7.52 -24.89 1.48
CA ARG A 178 7.82 -24.62 0.06
C ARG A 178 9.27 -24.93 -0.30
N ARG A 179 9.58 -24.95 -1.59
CA ARG A 179 10.96 -25.11 -2.06
C ARG A 179 11.81 -23.92 -1.62
N LYS A 180 13.10 -24.14 -1.34
CA LYS A 180 14.02 -23.07 -0.88
C LYS A 180 14.01 -21.84 -1.79
N GLU A 181 13.96 -22.03 -3.10
CA GLU A 181 13.86 -20.93 -4.07
C GLU A 181 12.59 -20.07 -3.89
N GLU A 182 11.47 -20.69 -3.53
CA GLU A 182 10.21 -19.98 -3.28
C GLU A 182 10.22 -19.27 -1.91
N GLN A 183 10.91 -19.85 -0.92
CA GLN A 183 11.16 -19.21 0.37
C GLN A 183 12.03 -17.96 0.20
N GLU A 184 13.10 -18.06 -0.60
CA GLU A 184 13.97 -16.92 -0.93
C GLU A 184 13.19 -15.81 -1.65
N GLN A 185 12.31 -16.16 -2.60
CA GLN A 185 11.43 -15.18 -3.25
C GLN A 185 10.48 -14.49 -2.28
N GLN A 186 9.92 -15.20 -1.29
CA GLN A 186 9.11 -14.56 -0.25
C GLN A 186 9.93 -13.57 0.59
N LEU A 187 11.16 -13.95 0.95
CA LEU A 187 12.08 -13.07 1.69
C LEU A 187 12.52 -11.83 0.89
N GLU A 188 12.68 -11.94 -0.43
CA GLU A 188 12.98 -10.78 -1.30
C GLU A 188 11.85 -9.73 -1.24
N GLY A 189 10.60 -10.20 -1.14
CA GLY A 189 9.43 -9.37 -0.91
C GLY A 189 9.43 -8.68 0.47
N HIS A 190 9.87 -9.38 1.52
CA HIS A 190 9.93 -8.87 2.91
C HIS A 190 11.29 -8.24 3.24
N ASN A 191 11.70 -7.25 2.45
CA ASN A 191 12.98 -6.59 2.63
C ASN A 191 12.91 -5.39 3.60
N TYR A 192 14.05 -5.05 4.19
CA TYR A 192 14.16 -3.95 5.17
C TYR A 192 13.79 -2.58 4.63
N ALA A 193 13.93 -2.34 3.32
CA ALA A 193 13.57 -1.06 2.71
C ALA A 193 12.06 -0.87 2.61
N GLY A 194 11.28 -1.95 2.52
CA GLY A 194 9.82 -1.90 2.53
C GLY A 194 9.21 -1.74 3.91
N LEU A 195 9.91 -2.17 4.97
CA LEU A 195 9.36 -2.23 6.32
C LEU A 195 8.77 -0.88 6.82
N PRO A 196 9.45 0.29 6.67
CA PRO A 196 8.87 1.55 7.10
C PRO A 196 7.57 1.90 6.37
N LEU A 197 7.44 1.52 5.10
CA LEU A 197 6.25 1.78 4.30
C LEU A 197 5.09 0.89 4.75
N THR A 198 5.34 -0.40 4.96
CA THR A 198 4.32 -1.33 5.46
C THR A 198 3.80 -0.88 6.82
N VAL A 199 4.68 -0.47 7.74
CA VAL A 199 4.27 0.05 9.05
C VAL A 199 3.45 1.33 8.91
N VAL A 200 3.85 2.25 8.04
CA VAL A 200 3.08 3.48 7.78
C VAL A 200 1.70 3.17 7.18
N HIS A 201 1.63 2.20 6.28
CA HIS A 201 0.40 1.80 5.57
C HIS A 201 -0.61 1.12 6.50
N GLU A 202 -0.17 0.10 7.23
CA GLU A 202 -1.03 -0.77 8.04
C GLU A 202 -1.31 -0.15 9.41
N ALA A 203 -0.31 0.48 10.02
CA ALA A 203 -0.41 1.00 11.38
C ALA A 203 -0.61 2.52 11.39
N PHE A 204 0.41 3.29 11.80
CA PHE A 204 0.33 4.72 11.99
C PHE A 204 1.19 5.49 10.99
N PRO A 205 0.65 6.52 10.30
CA PRO A 205 -0.72 7.06 10.39
C PRO A 205 -1.76 6.40 9.45
N GLY A 206 -1.48 5.23 8.86
CA GLY A 206 -2.35 4.55 7.89
C GLY A 206 -3.63 3.93 8.45
N HIS A 207 -3.88 2.66 8.16
CA HIS A 207 -5.16 1.99 8.41
C HIS A 207 -5.56 2.01 9.89
N HIS A 208 -4.64 1.68 10.80
CA HIS A 208 -4.96 1.65 12.24
C HIS A 208 -5.52 2.99 12.73
N LEU A 209 -4.84 4.10 12.40
CA LEU A 209 -5.30 5.42 12.78
C LEU A 209 -6.67 5.74 12.16
N GLN A 210 -6.83 5.50 10.85
CA GLN A 210 -8.03 5.90 10.12
C GLN A 210 -9.27 5.14 10.56
N LEU A 211 -9.19 3.82 10.66
CA LEU A 211 -10.33 2.95 10.98
C LEU A 211 -10.75 3.12 12.45
N CYS A 212 -9.79 3.20 13.38
CA CYS A 212 -10.09 3.52 14.77
C CYS A 212 -10.72 4.92 14.93
N HIS A 213 -10.31 5.89 14.10
CA HIS A 213 -10.94 7.21 14.11
C HIS A 213 -12.37 7.18 13.57
N ALA A 214 -12.63 6.42 12.49
CA ALA A 214 -13.96 6.26 11.93
C ALA A 214 -14.96 5.65 12.93
N ASN A 215 -14.51 4.68 13.73
CA ASN A 215 -15.32 4.03 14.78
C ASN A 215 -15.77 5.01 15.89
N ARG A 216 -15.10 6.16 16.05
CA ARG A 216 -15.48 7.20 17.03
C ARG A 216 -16.52 8.19 16.52
N SER A 217 -16.99 8.03 15.28
CA SER A 217 -18.06 8.88 14.73
C SER A 217 -19.29 8.89 15.65
N GLY A 218 -19.87 10.07 15.87
CA GLY A 218 -21.14 10.20 16.59
C GLY A 218 -22.33 9.55 15.85
N SER A 219 -22.23 9.41 14.53
CA SER A 219 -23.22 8.71 13.71
C SER A 219 -22.87 7.22 13.59
N ARG A 220 -23.78 6.36 14.05
CA ARG A 220 -23.68 4.89 13.89
C ARG A 220 -23.57 4.48 12.43
N LEU A 221 -24.31 5.14 11.53
CA LEU A 221 -24.25 4.86 10.09
C LEU A 221 -22.86 5.15 9.53
N ARG A 222 -22.21 6.24 9.96
CA ARG A 222 -20.84 6.55 9.53
C ARG A 222 -19.78 5.59 10.06
N ARG A 223 -20.01 4.94 11.21
CA ARG A 223 -19.13 3.86 11.70
C ARG A 223 -19.19 2.62 10.80
N LEU A 224 -20.32 2.41 10.12
CA LEU A 224 -20.55 1.32 9.18
C LEU A 224 -20.23 1.69 7.73
N ALA A 225 -19.89 2.95 7.45
CA ALA A 225 -19.51 3.35 6.12
C ALA A 225 -18.19 2.67 5.75
N ASP A 226 -18.15 2.09 4.55
CA ASP A 226 -16.98 1.40 4.05
C ASP A 226 -16.69 1.85 2.61
N SER A 227 -15.46 2.27 2.37
CA SER A 227 -14.97 2.69 1.08
C SER A 227 -13.52 2.25 0.93
N ASN A 228 -13.31 1.17 0.19
CA ASN A 228 -11.97 0.72 -0.21
C ASN A 228 -11.17 1.82 -0.93
N VAL A 229 -11.86 2.72 -1.65
CA VAL A 229 -11.20 3.85 -2.34
C VAL A 229 -10.65 4.84 -1.31
N PHE A 230 -11.41 5.16 -0.27
CA PHE A 230 -10.92 6.06 0.78
C PHE A 230 -9.87 5.40 1.67
N ALA A 231 -10.15 4.19 2.20
CA ALA A 231 -9.27 3.52 3.16
C ALA A 231 -7.89 3.21 2.57
N GLU A 232 -7.86 2.56 1.40
CA GLU A 232 -6.60 2.22 0.72
C GLU A 232 -5.90 3.48 0.16
N GLY A 233 -6.69 4.44 -0.30
CA GLY A 233 -6.20 5.73 -0.74
C GLY A 233 -5.51 6.51 0.38
N TRP A 234 -6.07 6.49 1.59
CA TRP A 234 -5.51 7.11 2.78
C TRP A 234 -4.19 6.48 3.17
N ALA A 235 -4.13 5.15 3.28
CA ALA A 235 -2.90 4.45 3.65
C ALA A 235 -1.76 4.72 2.65
N LEU A 236 -2.04 4.65 1.35
CA LEU A 236 -1.05 4.94 0.30
C LEU A 236 -0.69 6.44 0.21
N TYR A 237 -1.60 7.35 0.57
CA TYR A 237 -1.32 8.78 0.74
C TYR A 237 -0.39 9.02 1.93
N CYS A 238 -0.59 8.30 3.04
CA CYS A 238 0.23 8.39 4.24
C CYS A 238 1.70 8.02 3.99
N GLU A 239 1.99 7.10 3.06
CA GLU A 239 3.36 6.79 2.68
C GLU A 239 4.10 8.02 2.13
N ASP A 240 3.46 8.82 1.26
CA ASP A 240 4.07 10.07 0.77
C ASP A 240 4.11 11.13 1.87
N LEU A 241 3.04 11.24 2.67
CA LEU A 241 3.01 12.16 3.81
C LEU A 241 4.19 11.93 4.74
N MET A 242 4.48 10.68 5.10
CA MET A 242 5.56 10.36 6.03
C MET A 242 6.94 10.60 5.42
N HIS A 243 7.09 10.46 4.11
CA HIS A 243 8.28 10.93 3.40
C HIS A 243 8.41 12.47 3.48
N GLU A 244 7.34 13.21 3.20
CA GLU A 244 7.29 14.69 3.31
C GLU A 244 7.63 15.18 4.73
N GLN A 245 7.21 14.43 5.75
CA GLN A 245 7.50 14.74 7.16
C GLN A 245 8.90 14.27 7.62
N GLY A 246 9.69 13.64 6.75
CA GLY A 246 11.06 13.22 7.04
C GLY A 246 11.18 11.95 7.88
N PHE A 247 10.15 11.11 7.94
CA PHE A 247 10.19 9.83 8.66
C PHE A 247 11.21 8.86 8.04
N PHE A 248 11.26 8.81 6.71
CA PHE A 248 12.33 8.18 5.96
C PHE A 248 12.77 9.13 4.83
N VAL A 249 14.08 9.30 4.71
CA VAL A 249 14.72 10.16 3.69
C VAL A 249 15.83 9.44 2.93
N ASP A 250 16.09 8.18 3.26
CA ASP A 250 17.11 7.41 2.59
C ASP A 250 16.66 7.02 1.17
N ARG A 251 17.62 7.01 0.25
CA ARG A 251 17.34 6.79 -1.17
C ARG A 251 16.83 5.38 -1.46
N ILE A 252 17.14 4.40 -0.60
CA ILE A 252 16.76 3.00 -0.82
C ILE A 252 15.28 2.80 -0.48
N THR A 253 14.83 3.26 0.68
CA THR A 253 13.41 3.26 1.06
C THR A 253 12.59 4.10 0.07
N ARG A 254 13.09 5.27 -0.36
CA ARG A 254 12.38 6.07 -1.38
C ARG A 254 12.29 5.37 -2.72
N LEU A 255 13.36 4.70 -3.18
CA LEU A 255 13.31 3.89 -4.40
C LEU A 255 12.31 2.74 -4.26
N TYR A 256 12.30 2.07 -3.11
CA TYR A 256 11.37 0.98 -2.83
C TYR A 256 9.92 1.48 -2.84
N GLN A 257 9.64 2.63 -2.24
CA GLN A 257 8.32 3.28 -2.28
C GLN A 257 7.85 3.55 -3.71
N LEU A 258 8.73 4.00 -4.59
CA LEU A 258 8.39 4.23 -6.00
C LEU A 258 8.13 2.92 -6.74
N LYS A 259 8.88 1.85 -6.47
CA LYS A 259 8.59 0.49 -6.98
C LYS A 259 7.20 0.03 -6.49
N ASP A 260 6.90 0.20 -5.22
CA ASP A 260 5.63 -0.20 -4.64
C ASP A 260 4.45 0.62 -5.19
N LEU A 261 4.66 1.90 -5.47
CA LEU A 261 3.68 2.73 -6.17
C LEU A 261 3.44 2.26 -7.61
N LEU A 262 4.49 1.84 -8.33
CA LEU A 262 4.38 1.26 -9.67
C LEU A 262 3.55 -0.03 -9.64
N TRP A 263 3.70 -0.86 -8.60
CA TRP A 263 2.83 -2.01 -8.40
C TRP A 263 1.36 -1.60 -8.22
N ARG A 264 1.05 -0.59 -7.39
CA ARG A 264 -0.33 -0.09 -7.25
C ARG A 264 -0.87 0.52 -8.54
N ALA A 265 -0.03 1.08 -9.40
CA ALA A 265 -0.42 1.50 -10.75
C ALA A 265 -0.76 0.32 -11.66
N CYS A 266 0.04 -0.76 -11.60
CA CYS A 266 -0.23 -1.99 -12.35
C CYS A 266 -1.57 -2.62 -11.94
N ARG A 267 -1.94 -2.53 -10.65
CA ARG A 267 -3.25 -3.02 -10.17
C ARG A 267 -4.42 -2.38 -10.89
N VAL A 268 -4.35 -1.08 -11.25
CA VAL A 268 -5.42 -0.41 -12.01
C VAL A 268 -5.60 -1.04 -13.39
N VAL A 269 -4.49 -1.25 -14.11
CA VAL A 269 -4.51 -1.87 -15.44
C VAL A 269 -5.00 -3.32 -15.38
N ILE A 270 -4.50 -4.09 -14.42
CA ILE A 270 -4.85 -5.49 -14.24
C ILE A 270 -6.32 -5.66 -13.85
N ASP A 271 -6.82 -4.85 -12.91
CA ASP A 271 -8.20 -4.98 -12.44
C ASP A 271 -9.20 -4.71 -13.58
N VAL A 272 -9.00 -3.62 -14.35
CA VAL A 272 -9.80 -3.39 -15.57
C VAL A 272 -9.61 -4.54 -16.56
N GLY A 273 -8.38 -4.99 -16.78
CA GLY A 273 -8.06 -6.04 -17.74
C GLY A 273 -8.76 -7.36 -17.46
N LEU A 274 -8.65 -7.86 -16.22
CA LEU A 274 -9.26 -9.10 -15.76
C LEU A 274 -10.78 -9.03 -15.87
N HIS A 275 -11.38 -7.96 -15.35
CA HIS A 275 -12.84 -7.87 -15.20
C HIS A 275 -13.57 -7.39 -16.46
N THR A 276 -12.84 -6.90 -17.47
CA THR A 276 -13.36 -6.67 -18.82
C THR A 276 -13.06 -7.81 -19.80
N GLY A 277 -12.34 -8.85 -19.36
CA GLY A 277 -11.95 -9.99 -20.19
C GLY A 277 -10.86 -9.68 -21.23
N THR A 278 -10.17 -8.55 -21.11
CA THR A 278 -9.07 -8.15 -22.02
C THR A 278 -7.70 -8.65 -21.56
N MET A 279 -7.61 -9.20 -20.34
CA MET A 279 -6.41 -9.81 -19.78
C MET A 279 -6.77 -11.13 -19.10
N SER A 280 -6.05 -12.21 -19.42
CA SER A 280 -6.18 -13.50 -18.73
C SER A 280 -5.40 -13.51 -17.41
N PHE A 281 -5.70 -14.47 -16.53
CA PHE A 281 -5.00 -14.66 -15.26
C PHE A 281 -3.47 -14.69 -15.42
N MET A 282 -2.95 -15.52 -16.35
CA MET A 282 -1.50 -15.64 -16.54
C MET A 282 -0.88 -14.37 -17.15
N GLN A 283 -1.61 -13.66 -18.01
CA GLN A 283 -1.16 -12.37 -18.52
C GLN A 283 -1.07 -11.32 -17.40
N ALA A 284 -2.00 -11.32 -16.44
CA ALA A 284 -1.93 -10.43 -15.27
C ALA A 284 -0.73 -10.77 -14.37
N VAL A 285 -0.45 -12.06 -14.15
CA VAL A 285 0.73 -12.50 -13.37
C VAL A 285 2.01 -12.04 -14.06
N ASP A 286 2.13 -12.29 -15.36
CA ASP A 286 3.31 -11.88 -16.13
C ASP A 286 3.46 -10.36 -16.15
N TYR A 287 2.34 -9.61 -16.21
CA TYR A 287 2.36 -8.15 -16.15
C TYR A 287 2.93 -7.63 -14.82
N LEU A 288 2.57 -8.21 -13.68
CA LEU A 288 3.15 -7.84 -12.37
C LEU A 288 4.64 -8.15 -12.30
N VAL A 289 5.06 -9.31 -12.80
CA VAL A 289 6.47 -9.70 -12.80
C VAL A 289 7.28 -8.75 -13.68
N ASP A 290 6.81 -8.48 -14.90
CA ASP A 290 7.57 -7.72 -15.89
C ASP A 290 7.55 -6.20 -15.63
N GLN A 291 6.42 -5.65 -15.17
CA GLN A 291 6.26 -4.20 -14.99
C GLN A 291 6.52 -3.75 -13.56
N ALA A 292 6.07 -4.51 -12.57
CA ALA A 292 6.18 -4.12 -11.16
C ALA A 292 7.32 -4.83 -10.41
N MET A 293 8.07 -5.70 -11.10
CA MET A 293 9.20 -6.44 -10.52
C MET A 293 8.79 -7.24 -9.28
N LEU A 294 7.58 -7.82 -9.31
CA LEU A 294 7.13 -8.75 -8.27
C LEU A 294 7.73 -10.13 -8.51
N GLU A 295 7.98 -10.83 -7.42
CA GLU A 295 8.35 -12.24 -7.45
C GLU A 295 7.16 -13.04 -7.96
N ARG A 296 7.41 -14.02 -8.83
CA ARG A 296 6.33 -14.77 -9.49
C ARG A 296 5.38 -15.43 -8.49
N VAL A 297 5.92 -15.95 -7.39
CA VAL A 297 5.13 -16.56 -6.31
C VAL A 297 4.14 -15.56 -5.73
N ASN A 298 4.60 -14.34 -5.41
CA ASN A 298 3.76 -13.28 -4.85
C ASN A 298 2.78 -12.72 -5.88
N ALA A 299 3.20 -12.56 -7.14
CA ALA A 299 2.34 -12.13 -8.24
C ALA A 299 1.16 -13.09 -8.46
N VAL A 300 1.39 -14.41 -8.39
CA VAL A 300 0.30 -15.41 -8.49
C VAL A 300 -0.69 -15.28 -7.33
N ILE A 301 -0.20 -15.10 -6.10
CA ILE A 301 -1.06 -14.92 -4.91
C ILE A 301 -1.90 -13.65 -5.05
N GLU A 302 -1.30 -12.55 -5.47
CA GLU A 302 -1.98 -11.28 -5.68
C GLU A 302 -3.06 -11.37 -6.77
N VAL A 303 -2.74 -11.93 -7.93
CA VAL A 303 -3.73 -12.05 -9.02
C VAL A 303 -4.89 -12.95 -8.62
N LYS A 304 -4.66 -14.01 -7.82
CA LYS A 304 -5.77 -14.79 -7.23
C LYS A 304 -6.71 -13.89 -6.42
N ARG A 305 -6.16 -13.08 -5.52
CA ARG A 305 -6.96 -12.11 -4.75
C ARG A 305 -7.73 -11.16 -5.68
N TYR A 306 -7.09 -10.63 -6.72
CA TYR A 306 -7.71 -9.68 -7.64
C TYR A 306 -8.93 -10.27 -8.38
N THR A 307 -8.91 -11.57 -8.68
CA THR A 307 -10.07 -12.25 -9.30
C THR A 307 -11.27 -12.38 -8.36
N MET A 308 -11.05 -12.35 -7.04
CA MET A 308 -12.11 -12.50 -6.02
C MET A 308 -12.75 -11.17 -5.63
N THR A 309 -12.03 -10.05 -5.81
CA THR A 309 -12.44 -8.73 -5.33
C THR A 309 -12.34 -7.68 -6.45
N PRO A 310 -13.26 -7.68 -7.43
CA PRO A 310 -13.26 -6.65 -8.48
C PRO A 310 -13.29 -5.24 -7.91
N THR A 311 -12.59 -4.30 -8.54
CA THR A 311 -12.48 -2.87 -8.16
C THR A 311 -11.65 -2.57 -6.91
N GLN A 312 -11.40 -3.55 -6.04
CA GLN A 312 -10.58 -3.35 -4.84
C GLN A 312 -9.08 -3.11 -5.18
N PRO A 313 -8.42 -3.85 -6.08
CA PRO A 313 -7.01 -3.64 -6.37
C PRO A 313 -6.70 -2.25 -6.94
N MET A 314 -7.63 -1.67 -7.73
CA MET A 314 -7.45 -0.33 -8.28
C MET A 314 -7.70 0.78 -7.25
N SER A 315 -8.40 0.50 -6.15
CA SER A 315 -8.85 1.50 -5.19
C SER A 315 -7.69 2.23 -4.51
N TYR A 316 -6.55 1.55 -4.33
CA TYR A 316 -5.32 2.10 -3.74
C TYR A 316 -4.85 3.37 -4.47
N LEU A 317 -4.49 3.25 -5.76
CA LEU A 317 -3.95 4.38 -6.50
C LEU A 317 -5.03 5.41 -6.82
N VAL A 318 -6.23 4.97 -7.21
CA VAL A 318 -7.36 5.88 -7.49
C VAL A 318 -7.68 6.73 -6.26
N GLY A 319 -7.78 6.09 -5.10
CA GLY A 319 -8.03 6.75 -3.82
C GLY A 319 -6.95 7.76 -3.43
N LYS A 320 -5.68 7.38 -3.56
CA LYS A 320 -4.56 8.29 -3.29
C LYS A 320 -4.62 9.52 -4.18
N LEU A 321 -4.86 9.35 -5.48
CA LEU A 321 -4.95 10.47 -6.42
C LEU A 321 -6.12 11.39 -6.09
N GLU A 322 -7.27 10.83 -5.69
CA GLU A 322 -8.41 11.63 -5.21
C GLU A 322 -8.07 12.43 -3.96
N LEU A 323 -7.45 11.80 -2.94
CA LEU A 323 -7.06 12.51 -1.71
C LEU A 323 -6.00 13.59 -1.97
N LEU A 324 -5.05 13.35 -2.87
CA LEU A 324 -4.08 14.37 -3.31
C LEU A 324 -4.76 15.52 -4.05
N ALA A 325 -5.77 15.25 -4.87
CA ALA A 325 -6.58 16.30 -5.50
C ALA A 325 -7.39 17.09 -4.45
N ILE A 326 -7.99 16.43 -3.47
CA ILE A 326 -8.72 17.07 -2.38
C ILE A 326 -7.80 17.97 -1.55
N ARG A 327 -6.59 17.50 -1.22
CA ARG A 327 -5.58 18.31 -0.52
C ARG A 327 -5.20 19.55 -1.33
N ARG A 328 -4.88 19.39 -2.61
CA ARG A 328 -4.52 20.51 -3.50
C ARG A 328 -5.63 21.56 -3.60
N ASP A 329 -6.89 21.14 -3.74
CA ASP A 329 -8.02 22.07 -3.75
C ASP A 329 -8.13 22.86 -2.43
N ALA A 330 -7.91 22.19 -1.29
CA ALA A 330 -7.93 22.83 0.02
C ALA A 330 -6.77 23.82 0.19
N GLU A 331 -5.55 23.45 -0.23
CA GLU A 331 -4.36 24.32 -0.24
C GLU A 331 -4.61 25.58 -1.08
N GLN A 332 -5.14 25.43 -2.30
CA GLN A 332 -5.45 26.55 -3.18
C GLN A 332 -6.53 27.48 -2.62
N ARG A 333 -7.60 26.91 -2.05
CA ARG A 333 -8.71 27.70 -1.51
C ARG A 333 -8.35 28.45 -0.24
N LEU A 334 -7.52 27.86 0.62
CA LEU A 334 -7.18 28.44 1.92
C LEU A 334 -5.93 29.32 1.89
N GLY A 335 -5.03 29.11 0.93
CA GLY A 335 -3.77 29.85 0.82
C GLY A 335 -2.99 29.80 2.12
N ASP A 336 -2.59 30.97 2.63
CA ASP A 336 -1.83 31.11 3.88
C ASP A 336 -2.58 30.60 5.13
N ARG A 337 -3.91 30.43 5.05
CA ARG A 337 -4.71 29.84 6.13
C ARG A 337 -4.68 28.31 6.14
N PHE A 338 -4.10 27.67 5.12
CA PHE A 338 -4.03 26.22 5.05
C PHE A 338 -3.17 25.66 6.20
N SER A 339 -3.72 24.66 6.88
CA SER A 339 -2.99 23.88 7.87
C SER A 339 -3.17 22.40 7.56
N LEU A 340 -2.06 21.71 7.34
CA LEU A 340 -2.05 20.28 7.05
C LEU A 340 -2.71 19.47 8.18
N ALA A 341 -2.46 19.86 9.43
CA ALA A 341 -3.05 19.22 10.60
C ALA A 341 -4.57 19.43 10.69
N GLU A 342 -5.06 20.63 10.38
CA GLU A 342 -6.52 20.91 10.33
C GLU A 342 -7.18 20.14 9.19
N PHE A 343 -6.51 20.08 8.03
CA PHE A 343 -6.97 19.31 6.87
C PHE A 343 -7.12 17.83 7.21
N HIS A 344 -6.09 17.17 7.76
CA HIS A 344 -6.17 15.75 8.13
C HIS A 344 -7.19 15.49 9.23
N ARG A 345 -7.34 16.40 10.20
CA ARG A 345 -8.38 16.26 11.23
C ARG A 345 -9.77 16.30 10.61
N ALA A 346 -10.02 17.25 9.70
CA ALA A 346 -11.30 17.35 9.01
C ALA A 346 -11.55 16.13 8.11
N LEU A 347 -10.52 15.64 7.41
CA LEU A 347 -10.58 14.49 6.52
C LEU A 347 -10.93 13.20 7.29
N LEU A 348 -10.21 12.90 8.37
CA LEU A 348 -10.48 11.73 9.21
C LEU A 348 -11.84 11.79 9.89
N ALA A 349 -12.28 13.00 10.28
CA ALA A 349 -13.59 13.20 10.90
C ALA A 349 -14.78 12.99 9.93
N SER A 350 -14.53 12.84 8.63
CA SER A 350 -15.55 12.40 7.68
C SER A 350 -15.91 10.91 7.82
N GLY A 351 -15.02 10.09 8.39
CA GLY A 351 -15.13 8.64 8.39
C GLY A 351 -14.72 8.04 7.04
N THR A 352 -15.08 6.79 6.78
CA THR A 352 -14.67 6.05 5.57
C THR A 352 -15.67 6.25 4.41
N LEU A 353 -15.99 7.50 4.09
CA LEU A 353 -16.90 7.84 2.99
C LEU A 353 -16.18 7.83 1.65
N GLN A 354 -16.93 7.70 0.55
CA GLN A 354 -16.38 7.87 -0.80
C GLN A 354 -15.70 9.24 -0.97
N PRO A 355 -14.53 9.33 -1.63
CA PRO A 355 -13.78 10.59 -1.72
C PRO A 355 -14.58 11.78 -2.24
N ALA A 356 -15.53 11.57 -3.15
CA ALA A 356 -16.42 12.62 -3.64
C ALA A 356 -17.27 13.26 -2.53
N LEU A 357 -17.86 12.45 -1.65
CA LEU A 357 -18.64 12.93 -0.50
C LEU A 357 -17.75 13.61 0.54
N VAL A 358 -16.55 13.08 0.75
CA VAL A 358 -15.55 13.70 1.63
C VAL A 358 -15.17 15.08 1.10
N ARG A 359 -14.93 15.23 -0.21
CA ARG A 359 -14.63 16.52 -0.86
C ARG A 359 -15.73 17.55 -0.60
N GLU A 360 -17.00 17.15 -0.70
CA GLU A 360 -18.13 18.03 -0.39
C GLU A 360 -18.16 18.45 1.07
N GLU A 361 -17.98 17.50 1.99
CA GLU A 361 -18.00 17.76 3.42
C GLU A 361 -16.85 18.67 3.87
N LEU A 362 -15.66 18.50 3.30
CA LEU A 362 -14.51 19.35 3.59
C LEU A 362 -14.71 20.81 3.18
N LYS A 363 -15.55 21.09 2.17
CA LYS A 363 -15.86 22.48 1.81
C LYS A 363 -16.48 23.23 3.00
N ALA A 364 -17.38 22.57 3.73
CA ALA A 364 -18.05 23.11 4.91
C ALA A 364 -17.15 23.10 6.16
N ARG A 365 -16.37 22.03 6.39
CA ARG A 365 -15.50 21.90 7.58
C ARG A 365 -14.29 22.82 7.57
N LEU A 366 -13.85 23.23 6.38
CA LEU A 366 -12.68 24.09 6.17
C LEU A 366 -13.08 25.46 5.59
N ALA A 367 -14.35 25.86 5.68
CA ALA A 367 -14.76 27.25 5.39
C ALA A 367 -14.32 28.16 6.54
#